data_AF-A0A3M2BSF0-F1
#
_entry.id   AF-A0A3M2BSF0-F1
#
_cell.length_a   1.000
_cell.length_b   1.000
_cell.length_c   1.000
_cell.angle_alpha   90.00
_cell.angle_beta   90.00
_cell.angle_gamma   90.00
#
_symmetry.space_group_name_H-M   'P 1'
#
loop_
_entity.id
_entity.type
_entity.pdbx_description
1 polymer ?
#
loop_
_entity_poly.entity_id
_entity_poly.type
_entity_poly.pdbx_seq_one_letter_code
_entity_poly.pdbx_strand_id
1 'polypeptide(L)'
;MTRPREKQAGEGPGVPEALPRALQRLEAGVGAAEIDALWVFPPLVKGRREWGLVAAGCFAEGGLRRLVTVSYHAERSGTNLAFEAALREEGLAPPDRLPRVMQGVVRRSSIDLGEPRLVEVGGRDERFAALLAEFDSSLLEPAEP
;
A
#
# COMPACT_ATOMS: atom_id res chain seq x y z
N MET A 1 18.56 21.77 3.97
CA MET A 1 17.18 21.56 4.44
C MET A 1 16.93 20.05 4.46
N THR A 2 16.99 19.44 5.63
CA THR A 2 16.90 17.99 5.81
C THR A 2 15.46 17.64 6.14
N ARG A 3 14.77 16.93 5.24
CA ARG A 3 13.43 16.37 5.53
C ARG A 3 13.57 15.29 6.63
N PRO A 4 12.60 15.13 7.53
CA PRO A 4 12.72 14.17 8.62
C PRO A 4 12.74 12.75 8.05
N ARG A 5 13.76 11.96 8.39
CA ARG A 5 13.72 10.51 8.27
C ARG A 5 12.73 10.02 9.31
N GLU A 6 11.52 9.66 8.91
CA GLU A 6 10.65 8.86 9.76
C GLU A 6 11.23 7.44 9.78
N LYS A 7 12.09 7.21 10.77
CA LYS A 7 12.75 5.93 11.04
C LYS A 7 11.99 5.23 12.16
N GLN A 8 11.69 3.94 11.91
CA GLN A 8 11.32 2.82 12.83
C GLN A 8 9.84 2.40 12.75
N ALA A 9 9.50 1.11 12.61
CA ALA A 9 10.08 -0.05 13.32
C ALA A 9 10.43 -1.27 12.43
N GLY A 10 11.66 -1.76 12.59
CA GLY A 10 12.11 -3.05 12.09
C GLY A 10 13.63 -3.22 12.18
N GLU A 11 14.09 -4.40 12.57
CA GLU A 11 15.51 -4.71 12.72
C GLU A 11 16.13 -5.11 11.39
N GLY A 12 16.54 -4.16 10.53
CA GLY A 12 17.32 -4.49 9.32
C GLY A 12 17.10 -3.58 8.12
N PRO A 13 17.74 -3.88 6.98
CA PRO A 13 17.63 -3.10 5.74
C PRO A 13 16.26 -3.22 5.04
N GLY A 14 15.46 -4.25 5.33
CA GLY A 14 14.15 -4.45 4.69
C GLY A 14 14.22 -4.69 3.18
N VAL A 15 13.12 -4.43 2.48
CA VAL A 15 13.01 -4.56 1.03
C VAL A 15 12.30 -3.30 0.47
N PRO A 16 13.03 -2.21 0.23
CA PRO A 16 12.44 -0.91 -0.08
C PRO A 16 11.56 -0.87 -1.35
N GLU A 17 11.71 -1.85 -2.24
CA GLU A 17 10.89 -2.03 -3.45
C GLU A 17 9.50 -2.60 -3.16
N ALA A 18 9.30 -3.27 -2.02
CA ALA A 18 8.10 -4.07 -1.80
C ALA A 18 6.83 -3.20 -1.69
N LEU A 19 6.91 -2.09 -0.94
CA LEU A 19 5.80 -1.14 -0.83
C LEU A 19 5.41 -0.48 -2.17
N PRO A 20 6.34 0.14 -2.92
CA PRO A 20 5.97 0.72 -4.22
C PRO A 20 5.42 -0.32 -5.20
N ARG A 21 5.95 -1.55 -5.20
CA ARG A 21 5.39 -2.64 -6.03
C ARG A 21 3.98 -3.04 -5.58
N ALA A 22 3.69 -3.02 -4.29
CA ALA A 22 2.33 -3.25 -3.79
C ALA A 22 1.37 -2.15 -4.24
N LEU A 23 1.81 -0.88 -4.29
CA LEU A 23 1.04 0.23 -4.85
C LEU A 23 0.79 0.05 -6.36
N GLN A 24 1.81 -0.32 -7.13
CA GLN A 24 1.65 -0.63 -8.56
C GLN A 24 0.71 -1.82 -8.79
N ARG A 25 0.77 -2.85 -7.94
CA ARG A 25 -0.13 -4.01 -8.01
C ARG A 25 -1.57 -3.63 -7.73
N LEU A 26 -1.80 -2.72 -6.78
CA LEU A 26 -3.10 -2.14 -6.50
C LEU A 26 -3.62 -1.38 -7.72
N GLU A 27 -2.83 -0.45 -8.26
CA GLU A 27 -3.18 0.34 -9.46
C GLU A 27 -3.52 -0.56 -10.65
N ALA A 28 -2.70 -1.55 -10.95
CA ALA A 28 -2.95 -2.50 -12.03
C ALA A 28 -4.23 -3.34 -11.80
N GLY A 29 -4.63 -3.53 -10.54
CA GLY A 29 -5.81 -4.31 -10.18
C GLY A 29 -7.12 -3.52 -10.16
N VAL A 30 -7.09 -2.22 -9.83
CA VAL A 30 -8.30 -1.40 -9.69
C VAL A 30 -8.36 -0.17 -10.60
N GLY A 31 -7.21 0.35 -11.06
CA GLY A 31 -7.09 1.62 -11.78
C GLY A 31 -7.01 2.82 -10.84
N ALA A 32 -6.10 3.77 -11.10
CA ALA A 32 -5.92 4.96 -10.27
C ALA A 32 -7.17 5.86 -10.22
N ALA A 33 -7.89 5.99 -11.33
CA ALA A 33 -9.16 6.72 -11.43
C ALA A 33 -10.27 6.17 -10.50
N GLU A 34 -10.20 4.90 -10.13
CA GLU A 34 -11.17 4.28 -9.22
C GLU A 34 -10.80 4.47 -7.75
N ILE A 35 -9.59 4.92 -7.41
CA ILE A 35 -9.12 5.04 -6.03
C ILE A 35 -9.52 6.41 -5.45
N ASP A 36 -10.34 6.41 -4.41
CA ASP A 36 -10.68 7.62 -3.65
C ASP A 36 -9.60 7.93 -2.60
N ALA A 37 -9.24 6.94 -1.77
CA ALA A 37 -8.26 7.12 -0.70
C ALA A 37 -7.44 5.86 -0.48
N LEU A 38 -6.19 6.05 -0.05
CA LEU A 38 -5.26 5.00 0.30
C LEU A 38 -4.89 5.08 1.78
N TRP A 39 -4.75 3.92 2.41
CA TRP A 39 -4.12 3.75 3.70
C TRP A 39 -2.84 2.95 3.49
N VAL A 40 -1.71 3.64 3.59
CA VAL A 40 -0.39 3.08 3.41
C VAL A 40 0.19 2.77 4.78
N PHE A 41 0.23 1.49 5.14
CA PHE A 41 0.75 1.06 6.43
C PHE A 41 2.28 1.01 6.43
N PRO A 42 2.95 1.41 7.53
CA PRO A 42 4.37 1.17 7.66
C PRO A 42 4.63 -0.35 7.63
N PRO A 43 5.58 -0.83 6.82
CA PRO A 43 5.86 -2.25 6.74
C PRO A 43 6.48 -2.78 8.04
N LEU A 44 6.22 -4.05 8.32
CA LEU A 44 6.97 -4.80 9.32
C LEU A 44 8.27 -5.30 8.68
N VAL A 45 9.41 -4.82 9.16
CA VAL A 45 10.74 -5.21 8.65
C VAL A 45 11.45 -6.12 9.65
N LYS A 46 11.95 -7.27 9.18
CA LYS A 46 12.81 -8.18 9.95
C LYS A 46 13.99 -8.65 9.11
N GLY A 47 15.15 -8.07 9.36
CA GLY A 47 16.38 -8.32 8.61
C GLY A 47 16.22 -7.92 7.14
N ARG A 48 16.23 -8.94 6.27
CA ARG A 48 16.07 -8.82 4.82
C ARG A 48 14.66 -9.18 4.34
N ARG A 49 13.69 -9.21 5.26
CA ARG A 49 12.29 -9.51 4.98
C ARG A 49 11.40 -8.33 5.32
N GLU A 50 10.33 -8.21 4.55
CA GLU A 50 9.32 -7.18 4.70
C GLU A 50 7.93 -7.79 4.53
N TRP A 51 7.00 -7.41 5.41
CA TRP A 51 5.57 -7.68 5.27
C TRP A 51 4.82 -6.37 5.36
N GLY A 52 3.77 -6.23 4.56
CA GLY A 52 2.97 -5.02 4.61
C GLY A 52 1.58 -5.19 4.04
N LEU A 53 0.83 -4.11 4.17
CA LEU A 53 -0.54 -3.99 3.72
C LEU A 53 -0.71 -2.59 3.13
N VAL A 54 -1.30 -2.52 1.94
CA VAL A 54 -1.88 -1.30 1.40
C VAL A 54 -3.38 -1.52 1.31
N ALA A 55 -4.17 -0.51 1.65
CA ALA A 55 -5.61 -0.59 1.50
C ALA A 55 -6.15 0.63 0.77
N ALA A 56 -7.24 0.43 0.05
CA ALA A 56 -7.84 1.43 -0.83
C ALA A 56 -9.35 1.44 -0.66
N GLY A 57 -9.91 2.63 -0.49
CA GLY A 57 -11.32 2.88 -0.73
C GLY A 57 -11.48 3.25 -2.20
N CYS A 58 -12.12 2.40 -2.99
CA CYS A 58 -12.42 2.66 -4.39
C CYS A 58 -13.85 3.19 -4.55
N PHE A 59 -14.09 4.06 -5.54
CA PHE A 59 -15.44 4.46 -5.93
C PHE A 59 -16.28 3.23 -6.25
N ALA A 60 -17.55 3.30 -5.85
CA ALA A 60 -18.55 2.27 -6.11
C ALA A 60 -19.92 2.92 -6.27
N GLU A 61 -20.89 2.15 -6.76
CA GLU A 61 -22.26 2.62 -6.95
C GLU A 61 -22.92 3.06 -5.63
N GLY A 62 -23.94 3.91 -5.75
CA GLY A 62 -24.74 4.36 -4.60
C GLY A 62 -23.99 5.24 -3.60
N GLY A 63 -22.86 5.83 -4.01
CA GLY A 63 -22.01 6.67 -3.14
C GLY A 63 -21.20 5.89 -2.12
N LEU A 64 -21.18 4.55 -2.23
CA LEU A 64 -20.36 3.69 -1.38
C LEU A 64 -18.91 3.67 -1.85
N ARG A 65 -18.09 3.01 -1.05
CA ARG A 65 -16.71 2.67 -1.38
C ARG A 65 -16.49 1.19 -1.26
N ARG A 66 -15.91 0.60 -2.30
CA ARG A 66 -15.41 -0.76 -2.28
C ARG A 66 -14.04 -0.74 -1.63
N LEU A 67 -13.89 -1.54 -0.58
CA LEU A 67 -12.62 -1.67 0.13
C LEU A 67 -11.80 -2.78 -0.52
N VAL A 68 -10.60 -2.42 -0.98
CA VAL A 68 -9.62 -3.35 -1.55
C VAL A 68 -8.35 -3.30 -0.71
N THR A 69 -7.70 -4.44 -0.53
CA THR A 69 -6.39 -4.55 0.11
C THR A 69 -5.39 -5.24 -0.80
N VAL A 70 -4.12 -4.89 -0.64
CA VAL A 70 -2.97 -5.63 -1.15
C VAL A 70 -2.08 -5.96 0.04
N SER A 71 -2.12 -7.22 0.48
CA SER A 71 -1.11 -7.73 1.42
C SER A 71 0.10 -8.21 0.64
N TYR A 72 1.29 -8.01 1.19
CA TYR A 72 2.52 -8.45 0.54
C TYR A 72 3.54 -9.01 1.53
N HIS A 73 4.42 -9.86 0.99
CA HIS A 73 5.62 -10.36 1.62
C HIS A 73 6.78 -10.25 0.63
N ALA A 74 7.94 -9.80 1.10
CA ALA A 74 9.13 -9.71 0.30
C ALA A 74 10.37 -10.19 1.07
N GLU A 75 11.29 -10.84 0.37
CA GLU A 75 12.57 -11.31 0.93
C GLU A 75 13.73 -11.03 -0.04
N ARG A 76 14.81 -10.46 0.52
CA ARG A 76 16.08 -10.22 -0.19
C ARG A 76 17.09 -11.33 0.13
N SER A 77 17.51 -12.07 -0.91
CA SER A 77 18.60 -13.05 -0.82
C SER A 77 19.70 -12.72 -1.82
N GLY A 78 20.80 -12.14 -1.32
CA GLY A 78 21.85 -11.59 -2.20
C GLY A 78 21.30 -10.49 -3.09
N THR A 79 21.39 -10.67 -4.41
CA THR A 79 20.79 -9.78 -5.41
C THR A 79 19.35 -10.15 -5.76
N ASN A 80 18.87 -11.34 -5.37
CA ASN A 80 17.54 -11.81 -5.73
C ASN A 80 16.46 -11.22 -4.81
N LEU A 81 15.32 -10.85 -5.41
CA LEU A 81 14.13 -10.38 -4.74
C LEU A 81 12.99 -11.39 -4.95
N ALA A 82 12.53 -11.99 -3.86
CA ALA A 82 11.24 -12.67 -3.84
C ALA A 82 10.17 -11.67 -3.40
N PHE A 83 9.11 -11.49 -4.19
CA PHE A 83 7.99 -10.61 -3.87
C PHE A 83 6.68 -11.34 -4.17
N GLU A 84 5.81 -11.41 -3.17
CA GLU A 84 4.49 -12.00 -3.25
C GLU A 84 3.46 -10.97 -2.79
N ALA A 85 2.40 -10.77 -3.57
CA ALA A 85 1.32 -9.86 -3.23
C ALA A 85 -0.05 -10.46 -3.57
N ALA A 86 -1.02 -10.23 -2.69
CA ALA A 86 -2.39 -10.71 -2.86
C ALA A 86 -3.36 -9.54 -2.76
N LEU A 87 -4.08 -9.29 -3.86
CA LEU A 87 -5.17 -8.32 -3.91
C LEU A 87 -6.48 -8.97 -3.46
N ARG A 88 -7.22 -8.33 -2.55
CA ARG A 88 -8.50 -8.83 -2.03
C ARG A 88 -9.54 -7.72 -1.89
N GLU A 89 -10.78 -8.05 -2.18
CA GLU A 89 -11.93 -7.22 -1.84
C GLU A 89 -12.44 -7.58 -0.45
N GLU A 90 -12.55 -6.60 0.43
CA GLU A 90 -12.96 -6.78 1.84
C GLU A 90 -14.44 -6.43 2.06
N GLY A 91 -15.06 -5.70 1.12
CA GLY A 91 -16.50 -5.37 1.13
C GLY A 91 -16.81 -3.93 0.73
N LEU A 92 -18.03 -3.48 1.07
CA LEU A 92 -18.54 -2.14 0.76
C LEU A 92 -18.82 -1.35 2.04
N ALA A 93 -18.49 -0.06 2.04
CA ALA A 93 -18.78 0.83 3.15
C ALA A 93 -19.05 2.27 2.69
N PRO A 94 -19.89 3.04 3.42
CA PRO A 94 -19.95 4.49 3.28
C PRO A 94 -18.58 5.15 3.54
N PRO A 95 -18.25 6.27 2.88
CA PRO A 95 -16.96 6.95 3.04
C PRO A 95 -16.62 7.33 4.49
N ASP A 96 -17.60 7.80 5.26
CA ASP A 96 -17.46 8.17 6.68
C ASP A 96 -17.13 6.99 7.59
N ARG A 97 -17.39 5.75 7.14
CA ARG A 97 -17.09 4.53 7.89
C ARG A 97 -15.76 3.89 7.52
N LEU A 98 -15.14 4.30 6.41
CA LEU A 98 -13.89 3.69 5.92
C LEU A 98 -12.77 3.66 6.97
N PRO A 99 -12.48 4.74 7.73
CA PRO A 99 -11.43 4.69 8.75
C PRO A 99 -11.66 3.59 9.79
N ARG A 100 -12.92 3.37 10.21
CA ARG A 100 -13.28 2.35 11.19
C ARG A 100 -13.24 0.93 10.59
N VAL A 101 -13.69 0.76 9.35
CA VAL A 101 -13.61 -0.52 8.64
C VAL A 101 -12.14 -0.91 8.46
N MET A 102 -11.28 0.05 8.14
CA MET A 102 -9.84 -0.16 7.97
C MET A 102 -9.17 -0.71 9.22
N GLN A 103 -9.49 -0.17 10.40
CA GLN A 103 -9.01 -0.74 11.67
C GLN A 103 -9.40 -2.22 11.83
N GLY A 104 -10.59 -2.59 11.38
CA GLY A 104 -11.04 -3.99 11.38
C GLY A 104 -10.24 -4.89 10.44
N VAL A 105 -9.87 -4.37 9.26
CA VAL A 105 -9.10 -5.10 8.24
C VAL A 105 -7.67 -5.37 8.71
N VAL A 106 -7.03 -4.34 9.27
CA VAL A 106 -5.68 -4.46 9.84
C VAL A 106 -5.64 -5.48 10.96
N ARG A 107 -6.60 -5.44 11.89
CA ARG A 107 -6.72 -6.43 12.97
C ARG A 107 -6.85 -7.86 12.47
N ARG A 108 -7.49 -8.07 11.31
CA ARG A 108 -7.64 -9.40 10.69
C ARG A 108 -6.40 -9.86 9.93
N SER A 109 -5.52 -8.94 9.51
CA SER A 109 -4.29 -9.27 8.80
C SER A 109 -3.29 -10.07 9.63
N SER A 110 -3.49 -10.15 10.96
CA SER A 110 -2.60 -10.81 11.93
C SER A 110 -1.18 -10.25 11.99
N ILE A 111 -0.92 -9.14 11.29
CA ILE A 111 0.33 -8.41 11.31
C ILE A 111 0.07 -7.11 12.07
N ASP A 112 0.85 -6.87 13.12
CA ASP A 112 0.81 -5.63 13.89
C ASP A 112 1.56 -4.55 13.11
N LEU A 113 0.83 -3.91 12.20
CA LEU A 113 1.30 -2.78 11.42
C LEU A 113 0.97 -1.51 12.20
N GLY A 114 1.92 -0.56 12.23
CA GLY A 114 1.72 0.74 12.86
C GLY A 114 0.62 1.57 12.19
N GLU A 115 0.47 2.83 12.61
CA GLU A 115 -0.58 3.69 12.05
C GLU A 115 -0.36 3.98 10.56
N PRO A 116 -1.41 3.88 9.71
CA PRO A 116 -1.28 4.14 8.29
C PRO A 116 -1.18 5.62 7.99
N ARG A 117 -0.42 5.95 6.95
CA ARG A 117 -0.53 7.25 6.25
C ARG A 117 -1.76 7.22 5.35
N LEU A 118 -2.69 8.14 5.59
CA LEU A 118 -3.82 8.40 4.69
C LEU A 118 -3.35 9.26 3.52
N VAL A 119 -3.65 8.85 2.30
CA VAL A 119 -3.39 9.59 1.06
C VAL A 119 -4.69 9.75 0.28
N GLU A 120 -5.10 10.99 0.03
CA GLU A 120 -6.28 11.31 -0.77
C GLU A 120 -5.95 11.34 -2.27
N VAL A 121 -6.42 10.34 -3.00
CA VAL A 121 -6.22 10.24 -4.45
C VAL A 121 -7.38 10.91 -5.19
N GLY A 122 -8.62 10.64 -4.77
CA GLY A 122 -9.84 11.24 -5.32
C GLY A 122 -10.03 10.96 -6.81
N GLY A 123 -9.62 9.78 -7.27
CA GLY A 123 -9.74 9.33 -8.66
C GLY A 123 -8.86 10.08 -9.64
N ARG A 124 -7.78 10.70 -9.16
CA ARG A 124 -6.84 11.46 -9.98
C ARG A 124 -5.55 10.70 -10.20
N ASP A 125 -5.32 10.29 -11.43
CA ASP A 125 -4.11 9.59 -11.87
C ASP A 125 -2.85 10.36 -11.48
N GLU A 126 -2.84 11.69 -11.62
CA GLU A 126 -1.69 12.52 -11.27
C GLU A 126 -1.36 12.51 -9.78
N ARG A 127 -2.35 12.32 -8.90
CA ARG A 127 -2.13 12.21 -7.46
C ARG A 127 -1.58 10.85 -7.07
N PHE A 128 -2.04 9.79 -7.73
CA PHE A 128 -1.47 8.48 -7.55
C PHE A 128 -0.01 8.42 -8.07
N ALA A 129 0.23 8.98 -9.26
CA ALA A 129 1.58 9.11 -9.82
C ALA A 129 2.50 9.95 -8.91
N ALA A 130 1.99 11.03 -8.31
CA ALA A 130 2.76 11.83 -7.35
C ALA A 130 3.16 11.04 -6.10
N LEU A 131 2.30 10.14 -5.61
CA LEU A 131 2.64 9.21 -4.52
C LEU A 131 3.76 8.25 -4.94
N LEU A 132 3.67 7.65 -6.13
CA LEU A 132 4.73 6.76 -6.64
C LEU A 132 6.05 7.51 -6.84
N ALA A 133 6.01 8.79 -7.24
CA ALA A 133 7.19 9.63 -7.41
C ALA A 133 7.88 10.01 -6.09
N GLU A 134 7.29 9.72 -4.92
CA GLU A 134 7.98 9.83 -3.63
C GLU A 134 9.06 8.75 -3.45
N PHE A 135 8.94 7.63 -4.18
CA PHE A 135 9.91 6.55 -4.19
C PHE A 135 10.98 6.78 -5.26
N ASP A 136 12.18 6.25 -5.03
CA ASP A 136 13.22 6.23 -6.06
C ASP A 136 12.72 5.38 -7.25
N SER A 137 12.81 5.92 -8.47
CA SER A 137 12.33 5.25 -9.68
C SER A 137 12.98 3.90 -9.93
N SER A 138 14.18 3.65 -9.38
CA SER A 138 14.86 2.34 -9.44
C SER A 138 14.17 1.25 -8.62
N LEU A 139 13.26 1.62 -7.71
CA LEU A 139 12.51 0.69 -6.85
C LEU A 139 11.19 0.25 -7.48
N LEU A 140 10.72 0.97 -8.49
CA LEU A 140 9.48 0.69 -9.21
C LEU A 140 9.71 -0.44 -10.22
N GLU A 141 8.70 -1.27 -10.44
CA GLU A 141 8.70 -2.11 -11.63
C GLU A 141 8.41 -1.27 -12.87
N PRO A 142 9.10 -1.52 -14.00
CA PRO A 142 8.74 -0.89 -15.25
C PRO A 142 7.30 -1.29 -15.60
N ALA A 143 6.50 -0.32 -16.05
CA ALA A 143 5.17 -0.63 -16.57
C ALA A 143 5.33 -1.66 -17.70
N GLU A 144 4.61 -2.78 -17.61
CA GLU A 144 4.54 -3.73 -18.73
C GLU A 144 3.95 -3.00 -19.96
N PRO A 145 4.56 -3.13 -21.15
CA PRO A 145 4.14 -2.44 -22.37
C PRO A 145 2.81 -2.93 -22.94
#